data_AF-A0A0A1WPI9-F1
#
_entry.id   AF-A0A0A1WPI9-F1
#
_cell.length_a   1.000
_cell.length_b   1.000
_cell.length_c   1.000
_cell.angle_alpha   90.00
_cell.angle_beta   90.00
_cell.angle_gamma   90.00
#
_symmetry.space_group_name_H-M   'P 1'
#
loop_
_entity.id
_entity.type
_entity.pdbx_description
1 polymer ?
#
loop_
_entity_poly.entity_id
_entity_poly.type
_entity_poly.pdbx_seq_one_letter_code
_entity_poly.pdbx_strand_id
1 'polypeptide(L)'
;MQPSKYVGLVADLMPNIRLMKYSGLFMHNFTGGSGLFKKIYSSIHLVLVVVQFLLILVNLALNAEEVNELSGNTITVLFFTHSITKFVYLAVSQKNFYRTLNIWNQVNSHPLFAESDARYHAIALAKMRKLFTLVMLTTVATAVAWTTITFFGESVKFAVDKETNSTITVEIPRLPIKSFYPWNAGAGMFYMISFAFQCYYLLFSMVHSNLCDVLFCSWLIFACEQLQHLKGIMKPLMELSASLDTYRPNSAALFRSLSANSKSELINNEEKEPTDLDISGVYSSKADWGAQFRAPSTLQTFNGMNGTNPNGLTRKQEMMVRSAIKYWVERHKHVVRLVAAIGDTYGGALLLHMLTSTIMLTLLAYQATKVTGVNVYAFTTIGYLGYALAQVFHFCIFGNRLIEESSSVMEAAYSCHWYDGSEEAKTFVQIVCQQCQKAMSISGAKFFTVSLDLFASVLGAVVTYFMVLVQLK
;
A
#
# COMPACT_ATOMS: atom_id res chain seq x y z
N MET A 1 23.62 -19.25 13.28
CA MET A 1 23.25 -18.78 11.93
C MET A 1 23.12 -17.27 11.96
N GLN A 2 24.03 -16.54 11.32
CA GLN A 2 23.91 -15.10 11.10
C GLN A 2 22.53 -14.79 10.46
N PRO A 3 21.88 -13.66 10.78
CA PRO A 3 20.68 -13.29 10.04
C PRO A 3 21.12 -13.04 8.59
N SER A 4 20.63 -13.83 7.63
CA SER A 4 20.80 -13.51 6.22
C SER A 4 20.36 -12.06 6.03
N LYS A 5 21.21 -11.20 5.46
CA LYS A 5 20.81 -9.82 5.13
C LYS A 5 19.51 -9.92 4.34
N TYR A 6 18.42 -9.39 4.90
CA TYR A 6 17.16 -9.30 4.17
C TYR A 6 17.40 -8.42 2.95
N VAL A 7 16.94 -8.87 1.78
CA VAL A 7 17.08 -8.16 0.50
C VAL A 7 15.71 -7.66 0.07
N GLY A 8 15.68 -6.51 -0.62
CA GLY A 8 14.48 -5.95 -1.23
C GLY A 8 13.43 -5.50 -0.21
N LEU A 9 12.16 -5.64 -0.60
CA LEU A 9 10.99 -5.13 0.13
C LEU A 9 10.87 -5.67 1.57
N VAL A 10 11.43 -6.85 1.86
CA VAL A 10 11.48 -7.41 3.22
C VAL A 10 12.33 -6.55 4.16
N ALA A 11 13.42 -5.95 3.66
CA ALA A 11 14.27 -5.07 4.45
C ALA A 11 13.56 -3.75 4.77
N ASP A 12 12.80 -3.23 3.82
CA ASP A 12 12.09 -1.95 3.94
C ASP A 12 10.98 -2.02 5.01
N LEU A 13 10.22 -3.12 5.03
CA LEU A 13 9.13 -3.35 5.98
C LEU A 13 9.58 -4.01 7.29
N MET A 14 10.88 -4.11 7.54
CA MET A 14 11.41 -4.84 8.68
C MET A 14 10.90 -4.35 10.05
N PRO A 15 10.67 -3.04 10.31
CA PRO A 15 10.01 -2.59 11.55
C PRO A 15 8.61 -3.18 11.73
N ASN A 16 7.82 -3.22 10.67
CA ASN A 16 6.47 -3.78 10.67
C ASN A 16 6.51 -5.31 10.86
N ILE A 17 7.35 -6.01 10.11
CA ILE A 17 7.53 -7.47 10.20
C ILE A 17 7.99 -7.89 11.62
N ARG A 18 8.90 -7.11 12.24
CA ARG A 18 9.34 -7.35 13.61
C ARG A 18 8.18 -7.22 14.60
N LEU A 19 7.37 -6.16 14.49
CA LEU A 19 6.25 -5.96 15.40
C LEU A 19 5.14 -7.00 15.19
N MET A 20 4.87 -7.42 13.95
CA MET A 20 3.98 -8.55 13.65
C MET A 20 4.46 -9.85 14.31
N LYS A 21 5.76 -10.10 14.30
CA LYS A 21 6.34 -11.26 15.00
C LYS A 21 6.17 -11.13 16.52
N TYR A 22 6.51 -9.97 17.09
CA TYR A 22 6.39 -9.76 18.54
C TYR A 22 4.96 -9.76 19.02
N SER A 23 4.00 -9.39 18.18
CA SER A 23 2.60 -9.46 18.55
C SER A 23 2.08 -10.91 18.58
N GLY A 24 2.79 -11.85 17.95
CA GLY A 24 2.42 -13.27 17.92
C GLY A 24 1.73 -13.71 16.63
N LEU A 25 1.76 -12.90 15.57
CA LEU A 25 1.25 -13.30 14.25
C LEU A 25 2.13 -14.40 13.66
N PHE A 26 1.49 -15.36 12.98
CA PHE A 26 2.16 -16.48 12.33
C PHE A 26 3.02 -16.01 11.15
N MET A 27 4.27 -15.62 11.42
CA MET A 27 5.29 -15.27 10.42
C MET A 27 6.63 -15.89 10.80
N HIS A 28 6.91 -17.10 10.31
CA HIS A 28 8.05 -17.91 10.77
C HIS A 28 9.27 -17.91 9.83
N ASN A 29 9.10 -17.59 8.54
CA ASN A 29 10.17 -17.77 7.55
C ASN A 29 11.28 -16.70 7.59
N PHE A 30 11.03 -15.54 8.20
CA PHE A 30 11.96 -14.41 8.11
C PHE A 30 12.93 -14.30 9.29
N THR A 31 13.15 -15.27 10.18
CA THR A 31 14.12 -15.07 11.28
C THR A 31 14.88 -16.33 11.66
N GLY A 32 16.18 -16.19 11.96
CA GLY A 32 16.99 -17.24 12.59
C GLY A 32 16.53 -17.59 14.01
N GLY A 33 16.80 -18.81 14.46
CA GLY A 33 16.43 -19.34 15.79
C GLY A 33 15.50 -20.57 15.72
N SER A 34 15.35 -21.31 16.83
CA SER A 34 14.51 -22.51 16.89
C SER A 34 13.05 -22.19 16.53
N GLY A 35 12.58 -22.77 15.42
CA GLY A 35 11.23 -22.56 14.91
C GLY A 35 10.13 -23.09 15.84
N LEU A 36 10.48 -24.00 16.75
CA LEU A 36 9.53 -24.60 17.70
C LEU A 36 9.08 -23.58 18.76
N PHE A 37 10.00 -22.86 19.40
CA PHE A 37 9.65 -21.85 20.42
C PHE A 37 8.79 -20.72 19.85
N LYS A 38 9.04 -20.31 18.60
CA LYS A 38 8.23 -19.26 17.94
C LYS A 38 6.81 -19.74 17.66
N LYS A 39 6.66 -20.99 17.21
CA LYS A 39 5.34 -21.62 17.02
C LYS A 39 4.58 -21.69 18.34
N ILE A 40 5.21 -22.16 19.41
CA ILE A 40 4.60 -22.24 20.74
C ILE A 40 4.13 -20.85 21.21
N TYR A 41 4.98 -19.83 21.08
CA TYR A 41 4.63 -18.46 21.45
C TYR A 41 3.41 -17.92 20.68
N SER A 42 3.41 -18.06 19.36
CA SER A 42 2.30 -17.64 18.50
C SER A 42 1.01 -18.42 18.80
N SER A 43 1.12 -19.73 19.07
CA SER A 43 -0.01 -20.57 19.48
C SER A 43 -0.58 -20.14 20.84
N ILE A 44 0.26 -19.79 21.82
CA ILE A 44 -0.20 -19.28 23.12
C ILE A 44 -0.98 -17.98 22.93
N HIS A 45 -0.43 -17.02 22.16
CA HIS A 45 -1.12 -15.76 21.88
C HIS A 45 -2.46 -15.99 21.17
N LEU A 46 -2.53 -16.89 20.18
CA LEU A 46 -3.78 -17.26 19.53
C LEU A 46 -4.78 -17.82 20.54
N VAL A 47 -4.37 -18.76 21.39
CA VAL A 47 -5.25 -19.36 22.40
C VAL A 47 -5.80 -18.29 23.34
N LEU A 48 -4.97 -17.38 23.84
CA LEU A 48 -5.40 -16.29 24.73
C LEU A 48 -6.43 -15.38 24.06
N VAL A 49 -6.18 -14.99 22.80
CA VAL A 49 -7.10 -14.14 22.03
C VAL A 49 -8.42 -14.87 21.74
N VAL A 50 -8.36 -16.15 21.34
CA VAL A 50 -9.56 -16.95 21.06
C VAL A 50 -10.38 -17.20 22.32
N VAL A 51 -9.73 -17.51 23.45
CA VAL A 51 -10.43 -17.71 24.73
C VAL A 51 -11.20 -16.44 25.11
N GLN A 52 -10.56 -15.28 25.09
CA GLN A 52 -11.27 -14.04 25.42
C GLN A 52 -12.39 -13.74 24.42
N PHE A 53 -12.19 -13.99 23.13
CA PHE A 53 -13.24 -13.81 22.12
C PHE A 53 -14.44 -14.74 22.37
N LEU A 54 -14.22 -15.99 22.77
CA LEU A 54 -15.28 -16.92 23.15
C LEU A 54 -16.05 -16.45 24.38
N LEU A 55 -15.37 -15.87 25.38
CA LEU A 55 -16.02 -15.30 26.57
C LEU A 55 -16.91 -14.09 26.23
N ILE A 56 -16.55 -13.30 25.22
CA ILE A 56 -17.39 -12.22 24.70
C ILE A 56 -18.61 -12.81 23.95
N LEU A 57 -18.43 -13.87 23.17
CA LEU A 57 -19.54 -14.56 22.49
C LEU A 57 -20.53 -15.20 23.47
N VAL A 58 -20.05 -15.82 24.55
CA VAL A 58 -20.91 -16.35 25.61
C VAL A 58 -21.69 -15.22 26.29
N ASN A 59 -21.05 -14.07 26.53
CA ASN A 59 -21.75 -12.89 27.07
C ASN A 59 -22.86 -12.39 26.15
N LEU A 60 -22.63 -12.40 24.84
CA LEU A 60 -23.66 -12.06 23.84
C LEU A 60 -24.84 -13.03 23.92
N ALA A 61 -24.58 -14.33 24.00
CA ALA A 61 -25.62 -15.36 24.07
C ALA A 61 -26.46 -15.27 25.35
N LEU A 62 -25.82 -15.02 26.50
CA LEU A 62 -26.51 -14.90 27.79
C LEU A 62 -27.38 -13.64 27.90
N ASN A 63 -27.00 -12.54 27.23
CA ASN A 63 -27.72 -11.28 27.27
C ASN A 63 -28.56 -11.03 26.01
N ALA A 64 -28.98 -12.09 25.31
CA ALA A 64 -29.69 -11.97 24.05
C ALA A 64 -31.14 -11.45 24.18
N GLU A 65 -31.72 -11.52 25.39
CA GLU A 65 -33.12 -11.12 25.64
C GLU A 65 -33.32 -9.60 25.61
N GLU A 66 -32.30 -8.81 25.98
CA GLU A 66 -32.37 -7.35 26.02
C GLU A 66 -31.79 -6.75 24.73
N VAL A 67 -32.66 -6.14 23.90
CA VAL A 67 -32.27 -5.60 22.57
C VAL A 67 -31.13 -4.56 22.64
N ASN A 68 -31.11 -3.71 23.67
CA ASN A 68 -30.09 -2.68 23.84
C ASN A 68 -28.71 -3.28 24.12
N GLU A 69 -28.64 -4.25 25.01
CA GLU A 69 -27.41 -4.96 25.38
C GLU A 69 -26.97 -5.91 24.26
N LEU A 70 -27.92 -6.59 23.60
CA LEU A 70 -27.66 -7.43 22.44
C LEU A 70 -26.93 -6.65 21.34
N SER A 71 -27.47 -5.49 20.95
CA SER A 71 -26.87 -4.68 19.89
C SER A 71 -25.52 -4.07 20.29
N GLY A 72 -25.34 -3.64 21.55
CA GLY A 72 -24.05 -3.18 22.07
C GLY A 72 -22.98 -4.28 22.08
N ASN A 73 -23.29 -5.45 22.63
CA ASN A 73 -22.39 -6.60 22.68
C ASN A 73 -22.08 -7.13 21.26
N THR A 74 -23.05 -7.07 20.34
CA THR A 74 -22.84 -7.46 18.93
C THR A 74 -21.81 -6.56 18.25
N ILE A 75 -21.86 -5.24 18.48
CA ILE A 75 -20.84 -4.30 17.96
C ILE A 75 -19.45 -4.67 18.50
N THR A 76 -19.34 -4.98 19.80
CA THR A 76 -18.07 -5.38 20.41
C THR A 76 -17.54 -6.69 19.80
N VAL A 77 -18.41 -7.67 19.56
CA VAL A 77 -18.04 -8.93 18.87
C VAL A 77 -17.56 -8.64 17.45
N LEU A 78 -18.29 -7.83 16.67
CA LEU A 78 -17.91 -7.49 15.29
C LEU A 78 -16.58 -6.73 15.25
N PHE A 79 -16.35 -5.81 16.18
CA PHE A 79 -15.09 -5.07 16.31
C PHE A 79 -13.89 -6.02 16.45
N PHE A 80 -13.97 -6.99 17.39
CA PHE A 80 -12.89 -7.95 17.59
C PHE A 80 -12.84 -9.05 16.53
N THR A 81 -13.94 -9.30 15.80
CA THR A 81 -13.97 -10.22 14.66
C THR A 81 -12.94 -9.83 13.59
N HIS A 82 -12.68 -8.53 13.38
CA HIS A 82 -11.61 -8.07 12.48
C HIS A 82 -10.23 -8.60 12.86
N SER A 83 -9.91 -8.66 14.15
CA SER A 83 -8.61 -9.16 14.63
C SER A 83 -8.46 -10.67 14.38
N ILE A 84 -9.50 -11.45 14.71
CA ILE A 84 -9.53 -12.90 14.53
C ILE A 84 -9.46 -13.27 13.04
N THR A 85 -10.31 -12.65 12.22
CA THR A 85 -10.38 -12.93 10.78
C THR A 85 -9.05 -12.66 10.09
N LYS A 86 -8.40 -11.52 10.38
CA LYS A 86 -7.07 -11.20 9.83
C LYS A 86 -5.98 -12.13 10.35
N PHE A 87 -6.02 -12.49 11.62
CA PHE A 87 -5.06 -13.43 12.20
C PHE A 87 -5.12 -14.79 11.51
N VAL A 88 -6.33 -15.36 11.37
CA VAL A 88 -6.56 -16.63 10.66
C VAL A 88 -6.21 -16.49 9.19
N TYR A 89 -6.60 -15.40 8.54
CA TYR A 89 -6.32 -15.17 7.13
C TYR A 89 -4.83 -15.12 6.83
N LEU A 90 -4.04 -14.43 7.67
CA LEU A 90 -2.59 -14.39 7.54
C LEU A 90 -1.98 -15.78 7.73
N ALA A 91 -2.51 -16.57 8.67
CA ALA A 91 -2.05 -17.94 8.93
C ALA A 91 -2.31 -18.88 7.73
N VAL A 92 -3.45 -18.74 7.07
CA VAL A 92 -3.81 -19.54 5.89
C VAL A 92 -3.07 -19.07 4.63
N SER A 93 -2.96 -17.75 4.44
CA SER A 93 -2.44 -17.12 3.21
C SER A 93 -0.94 -16.82 3.24
N GLN A 94 -0.18 -17.45 4.14
CA GLN A 94 1.26 -17.22 4.32
C GLN A 94 2.05 -17.31 3.00
N LYS A 95 1.77 -18.30 2.16
CA LYS A 95 2.49 -18.49 0.89
C LYS A 95 2.33 -17.29 -0.04
N ASN A 96 1.12 -16.76 -0.17
CA ASN A 96 0.83 -15.60 -1.01
C ASN A 96 1.51 -14.34 -0.44
N PHE A 97 1.49 -14.21 0.88
CA PHE A 97 2.16 -13.13 1.59
C PHE A 97 3.67 -13.11 1.32
N TYR A 98 4.34 -14.25 1.47
CA TYR A 98 5.77 -14.38 1.17
C TYR A 98 6.08 -14.18 -0.31
N ARG A 99 5.20 -14.66 -1.21
CA ARG A 99 5.33 -14.43 -2.66
C ARG A 99 5.35 -12.94 -2.95
N THR A 100 4.41 -12.17 -2.40
CA THR A 100 4.30 -10.71 -2.62
C THR A 100 5.54 -9.97 -2.12
N LEU A 101 6.05 -10.31 -0.94
CA LEU A 101 7.30 -9.71 -0.43
C LEU A 101 8.51 -10.05 -1.29
N ASN A 102 8.59 -11.27 -1.81
CA ASN A 102 9.72 -11.73 -2.60
C ASN A 102 9.74 -11.22 -4.04
N ILE A 103 8.62 -10.65 -4.54
CA ILE A 103 8.57 -10.07 -5.90
C ILE A 103 9.66 -9.04 -6.10
N TRP A 104 9.99 -8.25 -5.06
CA TRP A 104 10.95 -7.15 -5.16
C TRP A 104 12.38 -7.53 -4.74
N ASN A 105 12.73 -8.82 -4.65
CA ASN A 105 14.08 -9.24 -4.29
C ASN A 105 15.09 -9.06 -5.43
N GLN A 106 14.62 -9.14 -6.68
CA GLN A 106 15.42 -8.92 -7.88
C GLN A 106 14.88 -7.69 -8.61
N VAL A 107 15.50 -6.54 -8.36
CA VAL A 107 15.07 -5.26 -8.93
C VAL A 107 15.90 -4.96 -10.17
N ASN A 108 15.23 -4.57 -11.25
CA ASN A 108 15.93 -4.07 -12.44
C ASN A 108 16.61 -2.74 -12.11
N SER A 109 17.86 -2.53 -12.52
CA SER A 109 18.60 -1.28 -12.27
C SER A 109 19.23 -0.77 -13.55
N HIS A 110 19.14 0.53 -13.80
CA HIS A 110 19.83 1.19 -14.91
C HIS A 110 20.75 2.28 -14.34
N PRO A 111 22.05 2.32 -14.67
CA PRO A 111 23.00 3.28 -14.10
C PRO A 111 22.56 4.73 -14.22
N LEU A 112 21.96 5.10 -15.35
CA LEU A 112 21.45 6.46 -15.62
C LEU A 112 20.34 6.90 -14.66
N PHE A 113 19.53 5.96 -14.17
CA PHE A 113 18.33 6.24 -13.36
C PHE A 113 18.47 5.78 -11.91
N ALA A 114 19.65 5.27 -11.53
CA ALA A 114 19.90 4.73 -10.20
C ALA A 114 19.74 5.78 -9.10
N GLU A 115 20.12 7.04 -9.36
CA GLU A 115 19.94 8.14 -8.41
C GLU A 115 18.44 8.44 -8.18
N SER A 116 17.65 8.50 -9.26
CA SER A 116 16.20 8.68 -9.17
C SER A 116 15.55 7.52 -8.41
N ASP A 117 15.92 6.27 -8.71
CA ASP A 117 15.40 5.09 -8.02
C ASP A 117 15.72 5.14 -6.51
N ALA A 118 16.97 5.45 -6.14
CA ALA A 118 17.39 5.59 -4.75
C ALA A 118 16.60 6.69 -4.01
N ARG A 119 16.37 7.84 -4.67
CA ARG A 119 15.58 8.94 -4.11
C ARG A 119 14.14 8.52 -3.80
N TYR A 120 13.43 7.94 -4.78
CA TYR A 120 12.04 7.51 -4.58
C TYR A 120 11.91 6.32 -3.62
N HIS A 121 12.89 5.41 -3.62
CA HIS A 121 12.96 4.34 -2.64
C HIS A 121 13.10 4.88 -1.20
N ALA A 122 13.97 5.87 -0.97
CA ALA A 122 14.12 6.51 0.34
C ALA A 122 12.84 7.24 0.78
N ILE A 123 12.16 7.92 -0.15
CA ILE A 123 10.86 8.57 0.11
C ILE A 123 9.79 7.54 0.48
N ALA A 124 9.72 6.41 -0.24
CA ALA A 124 8.79 5.32 0.06
C ALA A 124 9.01 4.79 1.48
N LEU A 125 10.26 4.50 1.82
CA LEU A 125 10.64 4.00 3.13
C LEU A 125 10.30 5.02 4.24
N ALA A 126 10.54 6.31 4.03
CA ALA A 126 10.16 7.36 4.98
C ALA A 126 8.64 7.42 5.19
N LYS A 127 7.85 7.39 4.10
CA LYS A 127 6.38 7.40 4.16
C LYS A 127 5.81 6.15 4.83
N MET A 128 6.33 4.96 4.50
CA MET A 128 5.92 3.69 5.11
C MET A 128 6.22 3.66 6.61
N ARG A 129 7.41 4.13 7.04
CA ARG A 129 7.75 4.23 8.46
C ARG A 129 6.90 5.25 9.19
N LYS A 130 6.66 6.43 8.58
CA LYS A 130 5.78 7.44 9.15
C LYS A 130 4.35 6.90 9.35
N LEU A 131 3.82 6.19 8.35
CA LEU A 131 2.51 5.56 8.44
C LEU A 131 2.47 4.55 9.60
N PHE A 132 3.45 3.64 9.65
CA PHE A 132 3.55 2.65 10.71
C PHE A 132 3.58 3.29 12.10
N THR A 133 4.44 4.29 12.32
CA THR A 133 4.53 4.97 13.62
C THR A 133 3.23 5.68 13.98
N LEU A 134 2.60 6.37 13.02
CA LEU A 134 1.34 7.08 13.26
C LEU A 134 0.23 6.10 13.66
N VAL A 135 0.03 5.03 12.89
CA VAL A 135 -1.03 4.06 13.18
C VAL A 135 -0.76 3.34 14.50
N MET A 136 0.48 2.94 14.79
CA MET A 136 0.76 2.27 16.06
C MET A 136 0.58 3.20 17.26
N LEU A 137 0.98 4.47 17.15
CA LEU A 137 0.71 5.45 18.20
C LEU A 137 -0.79 5.65 18.42
N THR A 138 -1.58 5.80 17.34
CA THR A 138 -3.03 5.94 17.48
C THR A 138 -3.67 4.68 18.05
N THR A 139 -3.22 3.48 17.70
CA THR A 139 -3.76 2.24 18.32
C THR A 139 -3.53 2.17 19.82
N VAL A 140 -2.33 2.53 20.29
CA VAL A 140 -2.01 2.54 21.72
C VAL A 140 -2.84 3.62 22.42
N ALA A 141 -2.95 4.81 21.81
CA ALA A 141 -3.79 5.88 22.34
C ALA A 141 -5.27 5.48 22.43
N THR A 142 -5.80 4.79 21.42
CA THR A 142 -7.19 4.29 21.44
C THR A 142 -7.37 3.20 22.50
N ALA A 143 -6.41 2.28 22.67
CA ALA A 143 -6.47 1.28 23.72
C ALA A 143 -6.46 1.93 25.12
N VAL A 144 -5.59 2.93 25.34
CA VAL A 144 -5.54 3.71 26.58
C VAL A 144 -6.87 4.46 26.79
N ALA A 145 -7.39 5.13 25.76
CA ALA A 145 -8.67 5.84 25.84
C ALA A 145 -9.82 4.89 26.23
N TRP A 146 -9.88 3.70 25.63
CA TRP A 146 -10.88 2.69 25.96
C TRP A 146 -10.76 2.22 27.42
N THR A 147 -9.55 1.90 27.89
CA THR A 147 -9.35 1.53 29.31
C THR A 147 -9.69 2.68 30.26
N THR A 148 -9.43 3.92 29.85
CA THR A 148 -9.71 5.11 30.67
C THR A 148 -11.23 5.33 30.79
N ILE A 149 -11.95 5.23 29.67
CA ILE A 149 -13.42 5.36 29.63
C ILE A 149 -14.10 4.36 30.57
N THR A 150 -13.50 3.18 30.79
CA THR A 150 -14.13 2.14 31.63
C THR A 150 -14.17 2.46 33.11
N PHE A 151 -13.40 3.46 33.57
CA PHE A 151 -13.49 3.97 34.93
C PHE A 151 -14.51 5.10 35.09
N PHE A 152 -15.09 5.59 34.00
CA PHE A 152 -16.11 6.64 34.01
C PHE A 152 -17.51 6.02 33.80
N GLY A 153 -18.49 6.52 34.56
CA GLY A 153 -19.87 6.08 34.51
C GLY A 153 -20.25 5.09 35.61
N GLU A 154 -21.55 4.81 35.73
CA GLU A 154 -22.07 3.85 36.69
C GLU A 154 -21.93 2.43 36.14
N SER A 155 -21.51 1.49 36.99
CA SER A 155 -21.30 0.08 36.62
C SER A 155 -22.54 -0.74 36.90
N VAL A 156 -23.68 -0.31 36.36
CA VAL A 156 -24.98 -0.95 36.56
C VAL A 156 -25.59 -1.34 35.21
N LYS A 157 -26.20 -2.52 35.18
CA LYS A 157 -27.06 -3.00 34.08
C LYS A 157 -28.51 -2.91 34.54
N PHE A 158 -29.39 -2.37 33.70
CA PHE A 158 -30.83 -2.45 33.92
C PHE A 158 -31.33 -3.79 33.35
N ALA A 159 -31.74 -4.71 34.23
CA ALA A 159 -32.35 -5.98 33.85
C ALA A 159 -33.84 -5.96 34.19
N VAL A 160 -34.68 -6.52 33.34
CA VAL A 160 -36.11 -6.71 33.64
C VAL A 160 -36.26 -8.01 34.43
N ASP A 161 -36.76 -7.90 35.66
CA ASP A 161 -37.04 -9.07 36.48
C ASP A 161 -38.23 -9.85 35.91
N LYS A 162 -38.04 -11.16 35.67
CA LYS A 162 -39.04 -12.04 35.05
C LYS A 162 -40.22 -12.33 35.98
N GLU A 163 -40.04 -12.20 37.29
CA GLU A 163 -41.08 -12.49 38.27
C GLU A 163 -41.95 -11.26 38.60
N THR A 164 -41.34 -10.07 38.70
CA THR A 164 -42.05 -8.83 39.06
C THR A 164 -42.31 -7.88 37.88
N ASN A 165 -41.78 -8.19 36.69
CA ASN A 165 -41.82 -7.35 35.48
C ASN A 165 -41.31 -5.91 35.72
N SER A 166 -40.45 -5.74 36.73
CA SER A 166 -39.88 -4.47 37.16
C SER A 166 -38.41 -4.36 36.71
N THR A 167 -37.94 -3.14 36.42
CA THR A 167 -36.54 -2.91 36.05
C THR A 167 -35.67 -2.86 37.30
N ILE A 168 -34.84 -3.88 37.50
CA ILE A 168 -33.85 -3.94 38.58
C ILE A 168 -32.47 -3.52 38.06
N THR A 169 -31.70 -2.82 38.89
CA THR A 169 -30.30 -2.49 38.61
C THR A 169 -29.41 -3.59 39.15
N VAL A 170 -28.68 -4.28 38.28
CA VAL A 170 -27.68 -5.30 38.63
C VAL A 170 -26.29 -4.68 38.50
N GLU A 171 -25.48 -4.76 39.56
CA GLU A 171 -24.09 -4.33 39.50
C GLU A 171 -23.29 -5.23 38.56
N ILE A 172 -22.58 -4.63 37.60
CA ILE A 172 -21.68 -5.33 36.68
C ILE A 172 -20.22 -5.06 37.05
N PRO A 173 -19.31 -6.01 36.83
CA PRO A 173 -17.89 -5.80 37.07
C PRO A 173 -17.33 -4.70 36.15
N ARG A 174 -16.52 -3.79 36.70
CA ARG A 174 -15.89 -2.68 35.98
C ARG A 174 -14.75 -3.17 35.08
N LEU A 175 -15.10 -3.70 33.93
CA LEU A 175 -14.15 -4.33 33.00
C LEU A 175 -14.13 -3.58 31.66
N PRO A 176 -12.95 -3.49 31.00
CA PRO A 176 -12.82 -2.90 29.66
C PRO A 176 -13.82 -3.40 28.63
N ILE A 177 -14.14 -4.69 28.70
CA ILE A 177 -15.04 -5.38 27.78
C ILE A 177 -16.04 -6.17 28.62
N LYS A 178 -17.33 -6.03 28.30
CA LYS A 178 -18.39 -6.87 28.87
C LYS A 178 -18.18 -8.31 28.38
N SER A 179 -17.73 -9.20 29.27
CA SER A 179 -17.49 -10.61 28.96
C SER A 179 -17.91 -11.50 30.12
N PHE A 180 -18.33 -12.73 29.81
CA PHE A 180 -18.66 -13.73 30.81
C PHE A 180 -17.37 -14.33 31.36
N TYR A 181 -17.30 -14.53 32.67
CA TYR A 181 -16.24 -15.31 33.31
C TYR A 181 -16.85 -16.36 34.23
N PRO A 182 -16.28 -17.57 34.29
CA PRO A 182 -16.77 -18.62 35.19
C PRO A 182 -16.43 -18.34 36.67
N TRP A 183 -15.59 -17.33 36.95
CA TRP A 183 -15.27 -16.86 38.30
C TRP A 183 -15.89 -15.48 38.56
N ASN A 184 -16.02 -15.11 39.84
CA ASN A 184 -16.51 -13.79 40.23
C ASN A 184 -15.47 -12.71 39.89
N ALA A 185 -15.73 -11.96 38.82
CA ALA A 185 -14.90 -10.85 38.37
C ALA A 185 -15.31 -9.50 38.98
N GLY A 186 -16.22 -9.46 39.96
CA GLY A 186 -16.68 -8.22 40.60
C GLY A 186 -15.76 -7.68 41.70
N ALA A 187 -15.01 -8.55 42.39
CA ALA A 187 -14.14 -8.16 43.50
C ALA A 187 -12.94 -9.10 43.69
N GLY A 188 -11.92 -8.62 44.43
CA GLY A 188 -10.78 -9.43 44.87
C GLY A 188 -9.65 -9.59 43.84
N MET A 189 -8.79 -10.59 44.04
CA MET A 189 -7.62 -10.85 43.19
C MET A 189 -8.00 -11.25 41.75
N PHE A 190 -9.11 -11.98 41.59
CA PHE A 190 -9.59 -12.42 40.28
C PHE A 190 -10.06 -11.26 39.41
N TYR A 191 -10.55 -10.16 39.99
CA TYR A 191 -10.84 -8.92 39.25
C TYR A 191 -9.57 -8.34 38.64
N MET A 192 -8.49 -8.19 39.41
CA MET A 192 -7.21 -7.64 38.92
C MET A 192 -6.61 -8.47 37.78
N ILE A 193 -6.68 -9.80 37.91
CA ILE A 193 -6.22 -10.72 36.85
C ILE A 193 -7.07 -10.55 35.58
N SER A 194 -8.40 -10.51 35.73
CA SER A 194 -9.32 -10.37 34.58
C SER A 194 -9.15 -9.02 33.89
N PHE A 195 -8.96 -7.95 34.66
CA PHE A 195 -8.71 -6.61 34.13
C PHE A 195 -7.38 -6.56 33.36
N ALA A 196 -6.29 -7.07 33.94
CA ALA A 196 -5.00 -7.13 33.26
C ALA A 196 -5.06 -7.97 31.97
N PHE A 197 -5.78 -9.09 32.00
CA PHE A 197 -6.00 -9.94 30.84
C PHE A 197 -6.79 -9.22 29.73
N GLN A 198 -7.82 -8.45 30.08
CA GLN A 198 -8.57 -7.67 29.10
C GLN A 198 -7.76 -6.51 28.52
N CYS A 199 -6.95 -5.83 29.32
CA CYS A 199 -6.03 -4.80 28.81
C CYS A 199 -5.02 -5.37 27.82
N TYR A 200 -4.47 -6.55 28.13
CA TYR A 200 -3.64 -7.31 27.19
C TYR A 200 -4.42 -7.66 25.92
N TYR A 201 -5.61 -8.26 26.04
CA TYR A 201 -6.42 -8.67 24.89
C TYR A 201 -6.77 -7.48 23.98
N LEU A 202 -7.20 -6.36 24.55
CA LEU A 202 -7.55 -5.15 23.84
C LEU A 202 -6.36 -4.63 23.03
N LEU A 203 -5.21 -4.46 23.68
CA LEU A 203 -4.01 -3.95 23.04
C LEU A 203 -3.53 -4.88 21.92
N PHE A 204 -3.38 -6.18 22.19
CA PHE A 204 -2.86 -7.12 21.20
C PHE A 204 -3.82 -7.34 20.03
N SER A 205 -5.14 -7.42 20.28
CA SER A 205 -6.13 -7.58 19.20
C SER A 205 -6.16 -6.37 18.26
N MET A 206 -6.10 -5.16 18.82
CA MET A 206 -6.03 -3.93 18.02
C MET A 206 -4.71 -3.84 17.24
N VAL A 207 -3.58 -4.17 17.89
CA VAL A 207 -2.27 -4.19 17.23
C VAL A 207 -2.24 -5.21 16.08
N HIS A 208 -2.77 -6.43 16.28
CA HIS A 208 -2.84 -7.46 15.23
C HIS A 208 -3.61 -6.99 14.00
N SER A 209 -4.81 -6.45 14.23
CA SER A 209 -5.69 -6.00 13.15
C SER A 209 -5.04 -4.87 12.35
N ASN A 210 -4.50 -3.86 13.03
CA ASN A 210 -3.93 -2.68 12.38
C ASN A 210 -2.56 -2.95 11.75
N LEU A 211 -1.76 -3.87 12.28
CA LEU A 211 -0.48 -4.25 11.65
C LEU A 211 -0.70 -4.86 10.26
N CYS A 212 -1.70 -5.72 10.11
CA CYS A 212 -2.05 -6.31 8.82
C CYS A 212 -2.50 -5.23 7.82
N ASP A 213 -3.24 -4.23 8.29
CA ASP A 213 -3.73 -3.14 7.44
C ASP A 213 -2.60 -2.20 7.03
N VAL A 214 -1.74 -1.81 7.98
CA VAL A 214 -0.56 -0.98 7.71
C VAL A 214 0.37 -1.65 6.72
N LEU A 215 0.52 -2.97 6.80
CA LEU A 215 1.34 -3.75 5.88
C LEU A 215 0.81 -3.71 4.46
N PHE A 216 -0.49 -3.93 4.28
CA PHE A 216 -1.16 -3.77 2.99
C PHE A 216 -1.01 -2.33 2.45
N CYS A 217 -1.30 -1.32 3.26
CA CYS A 217 -1.18 0.08 2.87
C CYS A 217 0.26 0.48 2.57
N SER A 218 1.25 -0.10 3.27
CA SER A 218 2.68 0.12 3.01
C SER A 218 3.09 -0.42 1.65
N TRP A 219 2.53 -1.56 1.21
CA TRP A 219 2.76 -2.06 -0.14
C TRP A 219 2.17 -1.14 -1.22
N LEU A 220 0.98 -0.57 -0.97
CA LEU A 220 0.40 0.41 -1.88
C LEU A 220 1.22 1.69 -1.96
N ILE A 221 1.67 2.22 -0.81
CA ILE A 221 2.59 3.37 -0.77
C ILE A 221 3.83 3.07 -1.60
N PHE A 222 4.46 1.90 -1.38
CA PHE A 222 5.63 1.51 -2.13
C PHE A 222 5.38 1.50 -3.63
N ALA A 223 4.29 0.86 -4.09
CA ALA A 223 3.92 0.84 -5.50
C ALA A 223 3.67 2.26 -6.05
N CYS A 224 3.01 3.14 -5.29
CA CYS A 224 2.77 4.53 -5.69
C CYS A 224 4.08 5.29 -5.90
N GLU A 225 5.03 5.21 -4.96
CA GLU A 225 6.32 5.89 -5.13
C GLU A 225 7.14 5.31 -6.30
N GLN A 226 7.01 4.01 -6.59
CA GLN A 226 7.63 3.40 -7.77
C GLN A 226 7.01 3.92 -9.09
N LEU A 227 5.70 4.21 -9.10
CA LEU A 227 5.07 4.89 -10.24
C LEU A 227 5.53 6.34 -10.35
N GLN A 228 5.71 7.04 -9.24
CA GLN A 228 6.30 8.40 -9.25
C GLN A 228 7.74 8.39 -9.79
N HIS A 229 8.54 7.37 -9.47
CA HIS A 229 9.85 7.16 -10.09
C HIS A 229 9.74 7.02 -11.60
N LEU A 230 8.83 6.16 -12.09
CA LEU A 230 8.58 5.96 -13.52
C LEU A 230 8.13 7.24 -14.24
N LYS A 231 7.34 8.09 -13.56
CA LYS A 231 6.96 9.42 -14.06
C LYS A 231 8.18 10.35 -14.15
N GLY A 232 9.00 10.39 -13.09
CA GLY A 232 10.19 11.24 -13.03
C GLY A 232 11.26 10.93 -14.07
N ILE A 233 11.34 9.67 -14.53
CA ILE A 233 12.31 9.27 -15.57
C ILE A 233 11.81 9.49 -17.00
N MET A 234 10.52 9.80 -17.21
CA MET A 234 9.95 9.95 -18.56
C MET A 234 10.57 11.11 -19.34
N LYS A 235 10.72 12.28 -18.69
CA LYS A 235 11.30 13.46 -19.33
C LYS A 235 12.79 13.29 -19.67
N PRO A 236 13.68 12.85 -18.75
CA PRO A 236 15.08 12.57 -19.09
C PRO A 236 15.25 11.48 -20.15
N LEU A 237 14.40 10.44 -20.14
CA LEU A 237 14.41 9.41 -21.18
C LEU A 237 14.08 10.00 -22.55
N MET A 238 13.09 10.90 -22.62
CA MET A 238 12.71 11.53 -23.88
C MET A 238 13.76 12.53 -24.38
N GLU A 239 14.35 13.34 -23.50
CA GLU A 239 15.45 14.25 -23.84
C GLU A 239 16.68 13.49 -24.37
N LEU A 240 16.98 12.32 -23.77
CA LEU A 240 17.99 11.41 -24.30
C LEU A 240 17.65 10.98 -25.73
N SER A 241 16.38 10.75 -26.05
CA SER A 241 15.97 10.39 -27.42
C SER A 241 15.93 11.57 -28.41
N ALA A 242 15.71 12.80 -27.92
CA ALA A 242 15.53 14.01 -28.73
C ALA A 242 16.85 14.71 -29.09
N SER A 243 17.82 14.71 -28.15
CA SER A 243 19.20 15.15 -28.41
C SER A 243 19.91 14.36 -29.54
N LEU A 244 19.27 13.27 -29.99
CA LEU A 244 19.76 12.35 -31.00
C LEU A 244 19.17 12.59 -32.40
N ASP A 245 18.08 13.35 -32.53
CA ASP A 245 17.40 13.63 -33.82
C ASP A 245 17.74 15.03 -34.39
N THR A 246 18.51 15.84 -33.65
CA THR A 246 18.95 17.17 -34.10
C THR A 246 20.04 17.15 -35.19
N TYR A 247 20.50 15.97 -35.61
CA TYR A 247 21.35 15.83 -36.80
C TYR A 247 20.51 15.34 -38.00
N ARG A 248 19.92 16.28 -38.74
CA ARG A 248 19.47 16.02 -40.12
C ARG A 248 20.69 16.09 -41.05
N PRO A 249 21.21 14.97 -41.59
CA PRO A 249 22.08 15.07 -42.76
C PRO A 249 21.22 15.65 -43.88
N ASN A 250 21.73 16.67 -44.60
CA ASN A 250 21.10 17.35 -45.74
C ASN A 250 20.10 18.50 -45.48
N SER A 251 20.12 19.18 -44.34
CA SER A 251 19.46 20.51 -44.25
C SER A 251 20.03 21.51 -45.27
N ALA A 252 21.33 21.40 -45.58
CA ALA A 252 22.00 22.19 -46.62
C ALA A 252 21.63 21.76 -48.06
N ALA A 253 21.10 20.55 -48.28
CA ALA A 253 20.65 20.11 -49.61
C ALA A 253 19.25 20.65 -49.94
N LEU A 254 18.42 20.90 -48.91
CA LEU A 254 17.11 21.56 -49.04
C LEU A 254 17.21 23.01 -49.54
N PHE A 255 18.35 23.67 -49.31
CA PHE A 255 18.66 25.00 -49.86
C PHE A 255 19.53 24.96 -51.11
N ARG A 256 19.91 23.77 -51.58
CA ARG A 256 20.67 23.60 -52.81
C ARG A 256 19.67 23.40 -53.95
N SER A 257 19.05 24.49 -54.42
CA SER A 257 18.44 24.46 -55.74
C SER A 257 19.55 24.11 -56.74
N LEU A 258 19.36 23.04 -57.51
CA LEU A 258 20.24 22.76 -58.63
C LEU A 258 20.13 23.92 -59.62
N SER A 259 21.13 24.79 -59.65
CA SER A 259 21.43 25.56 -60.85
C SER A 259 21.73 24.54 -61.96
N ALA A 260 20.97 24.61 -63.05
CA ALA A 260 20.92 23.60 -64.10
C ALA A 260 22.21 23.44 -64.94
N ASN A 261 23.40 23.79 -64.43
CA ASN A 261 24.62 23.78 -65.25
C ASN A 261 25.99 23.50 -64.59
N SER A 262 26.10 23.01 -63.35
CA SER A 262 27.44 22.64 -62.83
C SER A 262 27.75 21.15 -63.00
N LYS A 263 28.48 20.80 -64.06
CA LYS A 263 29.23 19.53 -64.15
C LYS A 263 30.55 19.69 -63.38
N SER A 264 30.74 18.92 -62.32
CA SER A 264 32.08 18.64 -61.80
C SER A 264 32.11 17.23 -61.20
N GLU A 265 33.04 16.43 -61.71
CA GLU A 265 33.21 14.99 -61.50
C GLU A 265 33.67 14.61 -60.09
N LEU A 266 33.33 13.39 -59.69
CA LEU A 266 33.65 12.74 -58.41
C LEU A 266 35.02 12.05 -58.49
N ILE A 267 35.84 12.20 -57.45
CA ILE A 267 37.05 11.38 -57.23
C ILE A 267 36.76 10.39 -56.11
N ASN A 268 36.81 9.09 -56.42
CA ASN A 268 36.85 7.99 -55.46
C ASN A 268 38.28 7.82 -54.93
N ASN A 269 38.45 7.59 -53.62
CA ASN A 269 39.72 7.10 -53.08
C ASN A 269 39.49 5.98 -52.05
N GLU A 270 40.38 5.01 -52.15
CA GLU A 270 40.35 3.63 -51.65
C GLU A 270 40.40 3.47 -50.12
N GLU A 271 39.85 2.34 -49.67
CA GLU A 271 39.72 1.88 -48.28
C GLU A 271 41.07 1.47 -47.64
N LYS A 272 41.15 1.66 -46.32
CA LYS A 272 41.99 0.84 -45.42
C LYS A 272 41.16 0.42 -44.22
N GLU A 273 40.97 -0.89 -44.03
CA GLU A 273 40.50 -1.48 -42.79
C GLU A 273 41.55 -1.33 -41.67
N PRO A 274 41.12 -1.17 -40.41
CA PRO A 274 41.76 -1.90 -39.33
C PRO A 274 40.74 -2.67 -38.49
N THR A 275 41.05 -3.96 -38.39
CA THR A 275 40.57 -4.97 -37.45
C THR A 275 40.77 -4.58 -35.99
N ASP A 276 39.82 -5.02 -35.16
CA ASP A 276 39.82 -5.17 -33.69
C ASP A 276 40.23 -3.97 -32.83
N LEU A 277 39.33 -3.54 -31.91
CA LEU A 277 39.72 -3.09 -30.56
C LEU A 277 38.51 -2.83 -29.62
N ASP A 278 38.45 -3.67 -28.59
CA ASP A 278 38.16 -3.44 -27.17
C ASP A 278 36.86 -2.76 -26.67
N ILE A 279 36.04 -3.57 -26.00
CA ILE A 279 34.80 -3.18 -25.30
C ILE A 279 35.03 -2.61 -23.89
N SER A 280 36.28 -2.56 -23.42
CA SER A 280 36.65 -2.18 -22.05
C SER A 280 36.76 -0.67 -21.80
N GLY A 281 36.84 0.16 -22.84
CA GLY A 281 36.95 1.63 -22.73
C GLY A 281 35.64 2.40 -22.51
N VAL A 282 34.49 1.71 -22.46
CA VAL A 282 33.15 2.34 -22.44
C VAL A 282 32.83 3.03 -21.10
N TYR A 283 33.61 2.81 -20.04
CA TYR A 283 33.28 3.30 -18.69
C TYR A 283 34.31 4.23 -18.03
N SER A 284 35.34 4.71 -18.74
CA SER A 284 36.29 5.68 -18.18
C SER A 284 36.06 7.10 -18.72
N SER A 285 35.15 7.84 -18.10
CA SER A 285 35.50 9.03 -17.32
C SER A 285 34.23 9.77 -16.88
N LYS A 286 34.09 9.94 -15.57
CA LYS A 286 33.11 10.82 -14.93
C LYS A 286 33.50 12.30 -15.08
N ALA A 287 34.57 12.60 -15.82
CA ALA A 287 35.19 13.92 -15.94
C ALA A 287 34.76 14.69 -17.20
N ASP A 288 34.26 14.02 -18.24
CA ASP A 288 33.88 14.68 -19.50
C ASP A 288 32.48 15.32 -19.51
N TRP A 289 31.65 14.99 -18.52
CA TRP A 289 30.26 15.48 -18.43
C TRP A 289 30.13 16.98 -18.13
N GLY A 290 31.21 17.63 -17.69
CA GLY A 290 31.22 19.08 -17.41
C GLY A 290 31.55 19.96 -18.62
N ALA A 291 32.12 19.40 -19.69
CA ALA A 291 32.71 20.18 -20.78
C ALA A 291 31.89 20.21 -22.08
N GLN A 292 30.88 19.34 -22.24
CA GLN A 292 30.14 19.17 -23.50
C GLN A 292 28.89 20.07 -23.65
N PHE A 293 28.58 20.94 -22.67
CA PHE A 293 27.49 21.92 -22.78
C PHE A 293 27.85 23.19 -23.57
N ARG A 294 29.06 23.28 -24.15
CA ARG A 294 29.37 24.28 -25.17
C ARG A 294 29.30 23.61 -26.54
N ALA A 295 28.29 23.97 -27.32
CA ALA A 295 28.23 23.65 -28.74
C ALA A 295 29.58 24.05 -29.38
N PRO A 296 30.33 23.12 -30.01
CA PRO A 296 31.49 23.50 -30.78
C PRO A 296 31.00 24.23 -32.03
N SER A 297 31.46 25.46 -32.21
CA SER A 297 31.21 26.30 -33.39
C SER A 297 32.04 25.87 -34.62
N THR A 298 32.44 24.60 -34.69
CA THR A 298 33.23 24.06 -35.81
C THR A 298 32.48 22.91 -36.47
N LEU A 299 32.14 23.14 -37.74
CA LEU A 299 31.48 22.22 -38.65
C LEU A 299 32.36 20.98 -38.87
N GLN A 300 32.11 19.90 -38.14
CA GLN A 300 32.78 18.61 -38.37
C GLN A 300 32.12 17.91 -39.56
N THR A 301 32.83 17.89 -40.69
CA THR A 301 32.47 17.15 -41.90
C THR A 301 32.70 15.66 -41.68
N PHE A 302 31.65 14.89 -41.45
CA PHE A 302 31.71 13.43 -41.39
C PHE A 302 31.38 12.83 -42.76
N ASN A 303 32.42 12.40 -43.48
CA ASN A 303 32.31 11.55 -44.66
C ASN A 303 32.40 10.09 -44.20
N GLY A 304 31.30 9.35 -44.28
CA GLY A 304 31.20 7.98 -43.77
C GLY A 304 29.78 7.44 -43.82
N MET A 305 29.18 7.46 -45.02
CA MET A 305 27.87 6.88 -45.28
C MET A 305 28.05 5.40 -45.63
N ASN A 306 27.93 4.52 -44.64
CA ASN A 306 27.66 3.10 -44.89
C ASN A 306 26.68 2.58 -43.82
N GLY A 307 25.47 2.24 -44.25
CA GLY A 307 24.49 1.49 -43.45
C GLY A 307 23.34 2.32 -42.86
N THR A 308 22.29 2.51 -43.66
CA THR A 308 20.86 2.53 -43.28
C THR A 308 20.53 2.68 -41.78
N ASN A 309 20.32 3.92 -41.32
CA ASN A 309 19.50 4.20 -40.15
C ASN A 309 18.63 5.42 -40.47
N PRO A 310 17.28 5.31 -40.52
CA PRO A 310 16.40 6.42 -40.92
C PRO A 310 16.48 7.64 -40.00
N ASN A 311 17.10 7.50 -38.81
CA ASN A 311 17.12 8.52 -37.77
C ASN A 311 18.49 9.22 -37.61
N GLY A 312 19.54 8.86 -38.36
CA GLY A 312 20.87 9.49 -38.21
C GLY A 312 21.59 9.24 -36.86
N LEU A 313 21.06 8.33 -36.03
CA LEU A 313 21.64 7.95 -34.74
C LEU A 313 22.92 7.13 -34.90
N THR A 314 23.91 7.36 -34.04
CA THR A 314 25.00 6.39 -33.87
C THR A 314 24.48 5.12 -33.19
N ARG A 315 25.00 3.96 -33.58
CA ARG A 315 24.62 2.65 -33.02
C ARG A 315 24.71 2.59 -31.48
N LYS A 316 25.66 3.33 -30.88
CA LYS A 316 25.84 3.39 -29.42
C LYS A 316 24.69 4.13 -28.71
N GLN A 317 24.19 5.20 -29.31
CA GLN A 317 23.10 6.01 -28.75
C GLN A 317 21.76 5.30 -28.86
N GLU A 318 21.50 4.64 -29.98
CA GLU A 318 20.30 3.81 -30.16
C GLU A 318 20.24 2.68 -29.14
N MET A 319 21.37 1.99 -28.90
CA MET A 319 21.46 0.97 -27.85
C MET A 319 21.17 1.53 -26.45
N MET A 320 21.57 2.77 -26.16
CA MET A 320 21.32 3.42 -24.86
C MET A 320 19.84 3.82 -24.68
N VAL A 321 19.20 4.37 -25.70
CA VAL A 321 17.75 4.67 -25.66
C VAL A 321 16.96 3.38 -25.49
N ARG A 322 17.30 2.33 -26.25
CA ARG A 322 16.66 1.03 -26.13
C ARG A 322 16.85 0.40 -24.75
N SER A 323 18.03 0.55 -24.12
CA SER A 323 18.25 0.06 -22.75
C SER A 323 17.45 0.86 -21.71
N ALA A 324 17.31 2.18 -21.90
CA ALA A 324 16.49 3.04 -21.06
C ALA A 324 14.99 2.71 -21.16
N ILE A 325 14.47 2.52 -22.38
CA ILE A 325 13.09 2.07 -22.63
C ILE A 325 12.87 0.69 -22.01
N LYS A 326 13.79 -0.26 -22.24
CA LYS A 326 13.72 -1.60 -21.62
C LYS A 326 13.66 -1.52 -20.10
N TYR A 327 14.45 -0.64 -19.48
CA TYR A 327 14.40 -0.42 -18.04
C TYR A 327 13.03 0.07 -17.58
N TRP A 328 12.49 1.09 -18.25
CA TRP A 328 11.18 1.67 -17.93
C TRP A 328 10.07 0.62 -18.02
N VAL A 329 10.01 -0.12 -19.13
CA VAL A 329 8.98 -1.13 -19.39
C VAL A 329 9.06 -2.27 -18.38
N GLU A 330 10.26 -2.80 -18.11
CA GLU A 330 10.41 -3.89 -17.13
C GLU A 330 10.07 -3.44 -15.71
N ARG A 331 10.42 -2.20 -15.33
CA ARG A 331 10.05 -1.63 -14.04
C ARG A 331 8.54 -1.44 -13.94
N HIS A 332 7.87 -0.90 -14.96
CA HIS A 332 6.41 -0.78 -15.00
C HIS A 332 5.71 -2.14 -14.89
N LYS A 333 6.15 -3.14 -15.69
CA LYS A 333 5.64 -4.53 -15.59
C LYS A 333 5.87 -5.12 -14.20
N HIS A 334 6.96 -4.78 -13.53
CA HIS A 334 7.25 -5.25 -12.18
C HIS A 334 6.29 -4.65 -11.14
N VAL A 335 5.99 -3.34 -11.25
CA VAL A 335 4.98 -2.68 -10.41
C VAL A 335 3.59 -3.26 -10.65
N VAL A 336 3.18 -3.46 -11.91
CA VAL A 336 1.89 -4.10 -12.24
C VAL A 336 1.78 -5.49 -11.61
N ARG A 337 2.84 -6.31 -11.70
CA ARG A 337 2.90 -7.63 -11.05
C ARG A 337 2.79 -7.53 -9.52
N LEU A 338 3.44 -6.54 -8.92
CA LEU A 338 3.36 -6.30 -7.47
C LEU A 338 1.93 -5.94 -7.06
N VAL A 339 1.29 -4.98 -7.74
CA VAL A 339 -0.09 -4.56 -7.47
C VAL A 339 -1.08 -5.71 -7.62
N ALA A 340 -0.96 -6.51 -8.68
CA ALA A 340 -1.79 -7.69 -8.86
C ALA A 340 -1.60 -8.71 -7.72
N ALA A 341 -0.35 -8.99 -7.32
CA ALA A 341 -0.07 -9.90 -6.23
C ALA A 341 -0.57 -9.38 -4.87
N ILE A 342 -0.52 -8.07 -4.62
CA ILE A 342 -1.12 -7.44 -3.44
C ILE A 342 -2.63 -7.69 -3.41
N GLY A 343 -3.32 -7.48 -4.55
CA GLY A 343 -4.74 -7.75 -4.70
C GLY A 343 -5.10 -9.22 -4.45
N ASP A 344 -4.34 -10.15 -5.03
CA ASP A 344 -4.54 -11.59 -4.81
C ASP A 344 -4.28 -12.01 -3.36
N THR A 345 -3.34 -11.33 -2.69
CA THR A 345 -2.92 -11.68 -1.33
C THR A 345 -3.86 -11.12 -0.27
N TYR A 346 -4.37 -9.90 -0.42
CA TYR A 346 -5.16 -9.22 0.62
C TYR A 346 -6.63 -9.00 0.23
N GLY A 347 -7.00 -9.21 -1.03
CA GLY A 347 -8.36 -8.93 -1.52
C GLY A 347 -9.46 -9.70 -0.79
N GLY A 348 -9.19 -10.95 -0.39
CA GLY A 348 -10.13 -11.75 0.41
C GLY A 348 -10.28 -11.21 1.85
N ALA A 349 -9.18 -10.86 2.51
CA ALA A 349 -9.23 -10.22 3.83
C ALA A 349 -9.94 -8.87 3.78
N LEU A 350 -9.72 -8.12 2.70
CA LEU A 350 -10.33 -6.81 2.50
C LEU A 350 -11.86 -6.93 2.32
N LEU A 351 -12.34 -7.93 1.57
CA LEU A 351 -13.78 -8.23 1.48
C LEU A 351 -14.37 -8.53 2.87
N LEU A 352 -13.76 -9.45 3.63
CA LEU A 352 -14.24 -9.81 4.97
C LEU A 352 -14.21 -8.62 5.93
N HIS A 353 -13.19 -7.77 5.82
CA HIS A 353 -13.10 -6.53 6.59
C HIS A 353 -14.28 -5.61 6.23
N MET A 354 -14.49 -5.30 4.96
CA MET A 354 -15.58 -4.40 4.55
C MET A 354 -16.95 -4.92 4.94
N LEU A 355 -17.22 -6.22 4.76
CA LEU A 355 -18.49 -6.83 5.17
C LEU A 355 -18.73 -6.68 6.67
N THR A 356 -17.73 -6.99 7.49
CA THR A 356 -17.83 -6.88 8.95
C THR A 356 -18.03 -5.42 9.36
N SER A 357 -17.31 -4.48 8.73
CA SER A 357 -17.44 -3.04 8.99
C SER A 357 -18.81 -2.51 8.60
N THR A 358 -19.39 -2.94 7.47
CA THR A 358 -20.74 -2.52 7.05
C THR A 358 -21.80 -2.93 8.07
N ILE A 359 -21.79 -4.19 8.53
CA ILE A 359 -22.73 -4.66 9.56
C ILE A 359 -22.52 -3.92 10.89
N MET A 360 -21.26 -3.67 11.26
CA MET A 360 -20.95 -2.93 12.48
C MET A 360 -21.44 -1.47 12.39
N LEU A 361 -21.27 -0.82 11.23
CA LEU A 361 -21.68 0.58 11.02
C LEU A 361 -23.21 0.75 11.03
N THR A 362 -23.98 -0.21 10.52
CA THR A 362 -25.45 -0.16 10.60
C THR A 362 -25.94 -0.30 12.04
N LEU A 363 -25.33 -1.19 12.84
CA LEU A 363 -25.64 -1.30 14.27
C LEU A 363 -25.20 -0.06 15.07
N LEU A 364 -24.07 0.55 14.69
CA LEU A 364 -23.61 1.82 15.29
C LEU A 364 -24.55 2.98 14.99
N ALA A 365 -25.11 3.06 13.78
CA ALA A 365 -26.15 4.04 13.44
C ALA A 365 -27.36 3.88 14.38
N TYR A 366 -27.80 2.65 14.64
CA TYR A 366 -28.87 2.39 15.61
C TYR A 366 -28.50 2.84 17.04
N GLN A 367 -27.31 2.52 17.54
CA GLN A 367 -26.86 3.01 18.86
C GLN A 367 -26.78 4.54 18.91
N ALA A 368 -26.32 5.18 17.84
CA ALA A 368 -26.24 6.64 17.76
C ALA A 368 -27.61 7.32 17.93
N THR A 369 -28.72 6.69 17.51
CA THR A 369 -30.07 7.26 17.70
C THR A 369 -30.49 7.36 19.17
N LYS A 370 -29.82 6.63 20.07
CA LYS A 370 -30.14 6.59 21.51
C LYS A 370 -29.30 7.57 22.31
N VAL A 371 -28.37 8.28 21.68
CA VAL A 371 -27.56 9.30 22.35
C VAL A 371 -28.46 10.50 22.69
N THR A 372 -28.71 10.72 23.98
CA THR A 372 -29.56 11.81 24.49
C THR A 372 -28.78 13.04 24.95
N GLY A 373 -27.45 12.93 25.12
CA GLY A 373 -26.59 14.01 25.58
C GLY A 373 -25.12 13.59 25.63
N VAL A 374 -24.25 14.46 26.14
CA VAL A 374 -22.82 14.19 26.29
C VAL A 374 -22.59 13.34 27.54
N ASN A 375 -22.54 12.02 27.36
CA ASN A 375 -22.31 11.06 28.44
C ASN A 375 -21.34 9.95 27.98
N VAL A 376 -21.00 9.03 28.88
CA VAL A 376 -20.09 7.90 28.61
C VAL A 376 -20.56 7.07 27.41
N TYR A 377 -21.87 6.86 27.27
CA TYR A 377 -22.46 6.14 26.15
C TYR A 377 -22.28 6.86 24.80
N ALA A 378 -22.35 8.19 24.77
CA ALA A 378 -22.03 8.98 23.60
C ALA A 378 -20.55 8.82 23.20
N PHE A 379 -19.64 8.90 24.17
CA PHE A 379 -18.20 8.72 23.92
C PHE A 379 -17.86 7.32 23.39
N THR A 380 -18.47 6.26 23.93
CA THR A 380 -18.24 4.91 23.41
C THR A 380 -18.77 4.76 21.98
N THR A 381 -20.00 5.22 21.72
CA THR A 381 -20.62 5.15 20.38
C THR A 381 -19.82 5.93 19.33
N ILE A 382 -19.43 7.16 19.64
CA ILE A 382 -18.58 7.99 18.76
C ILE A 382 -17.19 7.39 18.60
N GLY A 383 -16.61 6.82 19.66
CA GLY A 383 -15.32 6.16 19.61
C GLY A 383 -15.30 4.96 18.65
N TYR A 384 -16.30 4.08 18.74
CA TYR A 384 -16.47 2.97 17.81
C TYR A 384 -16.72 3.45 16.37
N LEU A 385 -17.61 4.43 16.18
CA LEU A 385 -17.93 4.97 14.87
C LEU A 385 -16.70 5.60 14.19
N GLY A 386 -15.99 6.47 14.92
CA GLY A 386 -14.79 7.14 14.43
C GLY A 386 -13.69 6.14 14.09
N TYR A 387 -13.48 5.13 14.93
CA TYR A 387 -12.50 4.09 14.66
C TYR A 387 -12.87 3.22 13.44
N ALA A 388 -14.13 2.79 13.35
CA ALA A 388 -14.63 1.98 12.23
C ALA A 388 -14.50 2.72 10.89
N LEU A 389 -14.91 3.99 10.85
CA LEU A 389 -14.75 4.83 9.66
C LEU A 389 -13.28 5.08 9.33
N ALA A 390 -12.43 5.29 10.34
CA ALA A 390 -11.00 5.48 10.13
C ALA A 390 -10.34 4.24 9.51
N GLN A 391 -10.75 3.02 9.90
CA GLN A 391 -10.24 1.79 9.28
C GLN A 391 -10.61 1.69 7.79
N VAL A 392 -11.87 1.95 7.44
CA VAL A 392 -12.31 1.94 6.03
C VAL A 392 -11.60 3.05 5.24
N PHE A 393 -11.55 4.26 5.79
CA PHE A 393 -10.90 5.41 5.18
C PHE A 393 -9.41 5.16 4.92
N HIS A 394 -8.72 4.49 5.84
CA HIS A 394 -7.31 4.16 5.72
C HIS A 394 -7.02 3.34 4.45
N PHE A 395 -7.84 2.34 4.15
CA PHE A 395 -7.72 1.58 2.90
C PHE A 395 -8.04 2.43 1.68
N CYS A 396 -9.13 3.19 1.73
CA CYS A 396 -9.63 3.96 0.61
C CYS A 396 -8.68 5.09 0.20
N ILE A 397 -7.98 5.75 1.14
CA ILE A 397 -6.94 6.74 0.82
C ILE A 397 -5.84 6.13 -0.05
N PHE A 398 -5.26 5.00 0.37
CA PHE A 398 -4.11 4.44 -0.33
C PHE A 398 -4.51 3.68 -1.60
N GLY A 399 -5.71 3.09 -1.62
CA GLY A 399 -6.31 2.55 -2.83
C GLY A 399 -6.57 3.63 -3.88
N ASN A 400 -7.13 4.76 -3.48
CA ASN A 400 -7.37 5.90 -4.38
C ASN A 400 -6.07 6.52 -4.88
N ARG A 401 -5.09 6.70 -3.98
CA ARG A 401 -3.77 7.22 -4.35
C ARG A 401 -3.10 6.34 -5.41
N LEU A 402 -3.25 5.01 -5.34
CA LEU A 402 -2.75 4.12 -6.38
C LEU A 402 -3.44 4.37 -7.73
N ILE A 403 -4.77 4.53 -7.72
CA ILE A 403 -5.56 4.82 -8.92
C ILE A 403 -5.08 6.13 -9.55
N GLU A 404 -5.01 7.21 -8.77
CA GLU A 404 -4.54 8.53 -9.20
C GLU A 404 -3.12 8.49 -9.77
N GLU A 405 -2.16 7.89 -9.05
CA GLU A 405 -0.77 7.82 -9.50
C GLU A 405 -0.62 6.98 -10.75
N SER A 406 -1.38 5.89 -10.87
CA SER A 406 -1.35 5.04 -12.07
C SER A 406 -1.88 5.74 -13.31
N SER A 407 -3.00 6.48 -13.20
CA SER A 407 -3.55 7.29 -14.29
C SER A 407 -2.60 8.42 -14.68
N SER A 408 -1.94 9.02 -13.69
CA SER A 408 -1.01 10.12 -13.90
C SER A 408 0.28 9.70 -14.64
N VAL A 409 0.60 8.41 -14.74
CA VAL A 409 1.69 7.92 -15.61
C VAL A 409 1.42 8.27 -17.08
N MET A 410 0.17 8.13 -17.53
CA MET A 410 -0.24 8.47 -18.89
C MET A 410 -0.05 9.97 -19.16
N GLU A 411 -0.47 10.82 -18.22
CA GLU A 411 -0.31 12.27 -18.31
C GLU A 411 1.17 12.66 -18.41
N ALA A 412 2.03 12.07 -17.57
CA ALA A 412 3.47 12.29 -17.60
C ALA A 412 4.09 11.83 -18.94
N ALA A 413 3.64 10.68 -19.48
CA ALA A 413 4.05 10.18 -20.79
C ALA A 413 3.66 11.14 -21.91
N TYR A 414 2.46 11.72 -21.85
CA TYR A 414 2.01 12.68 -22.85
C TYR A 414 2.73 14.03 -22.75
N SER A 415 3.10 14.45 -21.54
CA SER A 415 3.77 15.75 -21.28
C SER A 415 5.27 15.77 -21.60
N CYS A 416 5.89 14.63 -21.93
CA CYS A 416 7.28 14.62 -22.35
C CYS A 416 7.38 15.15 -23.80
N HIS A 417 8.56 15.64 -24.21
CA HIS A 417 8.79 16.19 -25.56
C HIS A 417 8.88 15.06 -26.61
N TRP A 418 7.85 14.20 -26.68
CA TRP A 418 7.84 12.97 -27.48
C TRP A 418 7.81 13.24 -28.98
N TYR A 419 7.34 14.41 -29.40
CA TYR A 419 7.28 14.82 -30.79
C TYR A 419 8.67 15.05 -31.40
N ASP A 420 9.66 15.39 -30.58
CA ASP A 420 11.08 15.57 -30.96
C ASP A 420 11.92 14.29 -30.74
N GLY A 421 11.32 13.21 -30.22
CA GLY A 421 12.01 11.96 -29.95
C GLY A 421 12.13 11.05 -31.18
N SER A 422 13.03 10.07 -31.11
CA SER A 422 13.15 9.02 -32.14
C SER A 422 11.83 8.26 -32.38
N GLU A 423 11.68 7.61 -33.54
CA GLU A 423 10.49 6.79 -33.85
C GLU A 423 10.26 5.64 -32.83
N GLU A 424 11.33 5.03 -32.30
CA GLU A 424 11.22 4.05 -31.20
C GLU A 424 10.65 4.69 -29.93
N ALA A 425 11.00 5.93 -29.62
CA ALA A 425 10.49 6.66 -28.45
C ALA A 425 9.02 7.08 -28.63
N LYS A 426 8.63 7.51 -29.84
CA LYS A 426 7.22 7.83 -30.18
C LYS A 426 6.31 6.61 -30.03
N THR A 427 6.72 5.47 -30.62
CA THR A 427 5.97 4.21 -30.50
C THR A 427 5.90 3.72 -29.05
N PHE A 428 6.99 3.87 -28.28
CA PHE A 428 7.00 3.59 -26.85
C PHE A 428 5.95 4.43 -26.08
N VAL A 429 5.89 5.75 -26.28
CA VAL A 429 4.92 6.61 -25.61
C VAL A 429 3.48 6.22 -25.97
N GLN A 430 3.20 5.90 -27.23
CA GLN A 430 1.88 5.43 -27.66
C GLN A 430 1.44 4.17 -26.88
N ILE A 431 2.33 3.18 -26.78
CA ILE A 431 2.06 1.94 -26.03
C ILE A 431 1.85 2.23 -24.54
N VAL A 432 2.67 3.09 -23.95
CA VAL A 432 2.54 3.48 -22.53
C VAL A 432 1.18 4.15 -22.29
N CYS A 433 0.78 5.11 -23.12
CA CYS A 433 -0.50 5.78 -22.98
C CYS A 433 -1.67 4.79 -23.09
N GLN A 434 -1.63 3.86 -24.05
CA GLN A 434 -2.67 2.82 -24.18
C GLN A 434 -2.74 1.91 -22.94
N GLN A 435 -1.61 1.51 -22.37
CA GLN A 435 -1.58 0.62 -21.20
C GLN A 435 -1.97 1.35 -19.90
N CYS A 436 -1.55 2.60 -19.73
CA CYS A 436 -1.84 3.40 -18.54
C CYS A 436 -3.23 4.04 -18.57
N GLN A 437 -3.96 3.97 -19.68
CA GLN A 437 -5.36 4.43 -19.77
C GLN A 437 -6.27 3.65 -18.81
N LYS A 438 -5.97 2.37 -18.56
CA LYS A 438 -6.62 1.59 -17.51
C LYS A 438 -5.83 1.70 -16.22
N ALA A 439 -6.34 2.52 -15.29
CA ALA A 439 -5.75 2.70 -13.97
C ALA A 439 -5.59 1.36 -13.23
N MET A 440 -4.49 1.24 -12.49
CA MET A 440 -4.27 0.13 -11.57
C MET A 440 -5.14 0.34 -10.33
N SER A 441 -5.87 -0.69 -9.95
CA SER A 441 -6.75 -0.64 -8.78
C SER A 441 -6.70 -1.94 -8.00
N ILE A 442 -6.98 -1.86 -6.69
CA ILE A 442 -7.16 -3.03 -5.84
C ILE A 442 -8.64 -3.32 -5.71
N SER A 443 -9.01 -4.58 -5.96
CA SER A 443 -10.38 -5.05 -5.76
C SER A 443 -10.51 -5.90 -4.50
N GLY A 444 -11.58 -5.69 -3.75
CA GLY A 444 -12.00 -6.56 -2.65
C GLY A 444 -12.64 -7.83 -3.22
N ALA A 445 -11.84 -8.85 -3.52
CA ALA A 445 -12.28 -10.10 -4.13
C ALA A 445 -13.19 -9.90 -5.37
N LYS A 446 -12.88 -8.87 -6.19
CA LYS A 446 -13.63 -8.46 -7.39
C LYS A 446 -15.04 -7.89 -7.18
N PHE A 447 -15.52 -7.72 -5.94
CA PHE A 447 -16.83 -7.11 -5.68
C PHE A 447 -16.85 -5.59 -5.79
N PHE A 448 -15.78 -4.95 -5.32
CA PHE A 448 -15.65 -3.50 -5.30
C PHE A 448 -14.19 -3.10 -5.50
N THR A 449 -14.00 -1.87 -5.95
CA THR A 449 -12.68 -1.24 -6.05
C THR A 449 -12.45 -0.37 -4.82
N VAL A 450 -11.27 -0.46 -4.22
CA VAL A 450 -10.89 0.36 -3.07
C VAL A 450 -10.55 1.78 -3.55
N SER A 451 -11.49 2.71 -3.37
CA SER A 451 -11.36 4.12 -3.79
C SER A 451 -11.98 5.07 -2.76
N LEU A 452 -11.73 6.37 -2.88
CA LEU A 452 -12.40 7.36 -2.05
C LEU A 452 -13.91 7.44 -2.35
N ASP A 453 -14.34 7.14 -3.58
CA ASP A 453 -15.76 7.03 -3.92
C ASP A 453 -16.46 5.91 -3.14
N LEU A 454 -15.77 4.77 -2.92
CA LEU A 454 -16.30 3.71 -2.06
C LEU A 454 -16.48 4.21 -0.63
N PHE A 455 -15.52 4.94 -0.09
CA PHE A 455 -15.64 5.52 1.26
C PHE A 455 -16.80 6.52 1.34
N ALA A 456 -16.93 7.41 0.36
CA ALA A 456 -18.04 8.37 0.29
C ALA A 456 -19.39 7.65 0.22
N SER A 457 -19.47 6.56 -0.56
CA SER A 457 -20.68 5.73 -0.66
C SER A 457 -21.03 5.06 0.66
N VAL A 458 -20.04 4.49 1.37
CA VAL A 458 -20.23 3.88 2.70
C VAL A 458 -20.67 4.94 3.72
N LEU A 459 -19.99 6.09 3.77
CA LEU A 459 -20.34 7.17 4.69
C LEU A 459 -21.76 7.71 4.42
N GLY A 460 -22.09 7.93 3.14
CA GLY A 460 -23.42 8.34 2.72
C GLY A 460 -24.48 7.33 3.15
N ALA A 461 -24.26 6.04 2.92
CA ALA A 461 -25.18 4.98 3.33
C ALA A 461 -25.41 4.95 4.86
N VAL A 462 -24.35 5.11 5.66
CA VAL A 462 -24.46 5.15 7.13
C VAL A 462 -25.28 6.36 7.59
N VAL A 463 -25.03 7.55 7.03
CA VAL A 463 -25.78 8.77 7.36
C VAL A 463 -27.24 8.66 6.91
N THR A 464 -27.50 8.18 5.69
CA THR A 464 -28.86 7.97 5.20
C THR A 464 -29.62 6.99 6.09
N TYR A 465 -29.02 5.84 6.41
CA TYR A 465 -29.63 4.86 7.29
C TYR A 465 -29.90 5.42 8.69
N PHE A 466 -28.94 6.16 9.27
CA PHE A 466 -29.11 6.85 10.54
C PHE A 466 -30.26 7.85 10.50
N MET A 467 -30.33 8.72 9.49
CA MET A 467 -31.40 9.72 9.38
C MET A 467 -32.78 9.08 9.22
N VAL A 468 -32.87 7.99 8.45
CA VAL A 468 -34.12 7.21 8.36
C VAL A 468 -34.51 6.63 9.71
N LEU A 469 -33.56 6.04 10.46
CA LEU A 469 -33.84 5.52 11.80
C LEU A 469 -34.27 6.62 12.79
N VAL A 470 -33.72 7.82 12.68
CA VAL A 470 -34.14 8.97 13.51
C VAL A 470 -35.58 9.37 13.21
N GLN A 471 -36.04 9.28 11.97
CA GLN A 471 -37.43 9.57 11.60
C GLN A 471 -38.42 8.46 11.98
N LEU A 472 -37.93 7.22 12.09
CA LEU A 472 -38.75 6.05 12.47
C LEU A 472 -38.79 5.80 13.98
N LYS A 473 -38.06 6.59 14.76
CA LYS A 473 -38.04 6.57 16.22
C LYS A 473 -39.03 7.59 16.75
#